data_AF-A0A6I2SR33-F1
#
_entry.id   AF-A0A6I2SR33-F1
#
_cell.length_a   1.000
_cell.length_b   1.000
_cell.length_c   1.000
_cell.angle_alpha   90.00
_cell.angle_beta   90.00
_cell.angle_gamma   90.00
#
_symmetry.space_group_name_H-M   'P 1'
#
loop_
_entity.id
_entity.type
_entity.pdbx_description
1 polymer ?
#
loop_
_entity_poly.entity_id
_entity_poly.type
_entity_poly.pdbx_seq_one_letter_code
_entity_poly.pdbx_strand_id
1 'polypeptide(L)'
;MAQTTDSARLRKLLKIYLVIQLFLAALLVYMAVHFQAGLNAEGKPQAFLWGAGMALVVQMLVFYPIKKFAAIEAKREIESSATGLSGEQMKSLRNRRMVGDLVRTAVFVFYAVFLLAMPGKKAVVWPVFLSFVLTFLTYFQCVSYSLKRGIAPKG
;
A
#
# COMPACT_ATOMS: atom_id res chain seq x y z
N MET A 1 -13.09 29.46 -14.98
CA MET A 1 -11.77 29.85 -14.42
C MET A 1 -10.88 28.61 -14.45
N ALA A 2 -9.65 28.72 -14.97
CA ALA A 2 -8.74 27.57 -15.05
C ALA A 2 -8.44 27.05 -13.63
N GLN A 3 -8.75 25.79 -13.36
CA GLN A 3 -8.48 25.15 -12.07
C GLN A 3 -6.97 25.07 -11.86
N THR A 4 -6.44 25.83 -10.90
CA THR A 4 -5.05 25.72 -10.49
C THR A 4 -4.93 24.55 -9.51
N THR A 5 -4.08 23.57 -9.82
CA THR A 5 -3.82 22.42 -8.94
C THR A 5 -2.80 22.83 -7.90
N ASP A 6 -3.11 22.65 -6.61
CA ASP A 6 -2.15 22.87 -5.52
C ASP A 6 -1.07 21.78 -5.52
N SER A 7 0.01 22.05 -6.26
CA SER A 7 1.15 21.16 -6.37
C SER A 7 1.97 21.04 -5.07
N ALA A 8 1.87 22.02 -4.15
CA ALA A 8 2.58 21.97 -2.87
C ALA A 8 1.95 20.92 -1.94
N ARG A 9 0.62 20.86 -1.90
CA ARG A 9 -0.13 19.83 -1.18
C ARG A 9 0.19 18.42 -1.69
N LEU A 10 0.21 18.21 -3.01
CA LEU A 10 0.56 16.91 -3.60
C LEU A 10 2.00 16.50 -3.29
N ARG A 11 2.95 17.43 -3.28
CA ARG A 11 4.34 17.17 -2.87
C ARG A 11 4.47 16.79 -1.40
N LYS A 12 3.69 17.41 -0.51
CA LYS A 12 3.64 17.01 0.92
C LYS A 12 3.12 15.59 1.07
N LEU A 13 2.08 15.23 0.31
CA LEU A 13 1.54 13.87 0.30
C LEU A 13 2.57 12.82 -0.17
N LEU A 14 3.32 13.13 -1.23
CA LEU A 14 4.42 12.27 -1.69
C LEU A 14 5.49 12.03 -0.61
N LYS A 15 5.83 13.04 0.18
CA LYS A 15 6.78 12.88 1.31
C LYS A 15 6.22 11.94 2.37
N ILE A 16 4.93 12.06 2.70
CA ILE A 16 4.28 11.16 3.68
C ILE A 16 4.32 9.71 3.18
N TYR A 17 3.99 9.48 1.91
CA TYR A 17 4.05 8.12 1.33
C TYR A 17 5.46 7.57 1.28
N LEU A 18 6.48 8.40 1.05
CA LEU A 18 7.88 7.97 1.13
C LEU A 18 8.24 7.51 2.55
N VAL A 19 7.86 8.26 3.58
CA VAL A 19 8.11 7.88 4.98
C VAL A 19 7.43 6.55 5.31
N ILE A 20 6.18 6.37 4.88
CA ILE A 20 5.45 5.10 5.08
C ILE A 20 6.15 3.94 4.35
N GLN A 21 6.62 4.14 3.12
CA GLN A 21 7.36 3.12 2.37
C GLN A 21 8.65 2.72 3.07
N LEU A 22 9.42 3.69 3.57
CA LEU A 22 10.66 3.41 4.31
C LEU A 22 10.37 2.63 5.60
N PHE A 23 9.32 3.01 6.32
CA PHE A 23 8.87 2.26 7.50
C PHE A 23 8.47 0.82 7.16
N LEU A 24 7.65 0.62 6.11
CA LEU A 24 7.23 -0.72 5.67
C LEU A 24 8.42 -1.56 5.19
N ALA A 25 9.39 -0.96 4.49
CA ALA A 25 10.58 -1.65 4.05
C ALA A 25 11.46 -2.09 5.23
N ALA A 26 11.66 -1.21 6.22
CA ALA A 26 12.39 -1.56 7.45
C ALA A 26 11.67 -2.67 8.23
N LEU A 27 10.35 -2.58 8.36
CA LEU A 27 9.52 -3.61 8.99
C LEU A 27 9.63 -4.95 8.26
N LEU A 28 9.64 -4.94 6.93
CA LEU A 28 9.82 -6.15 6.11
C LEU A 28 11.16 -6.83 6.37
N VAL A 29 12.26 -6.06 6.41
CA VAL A 29 13.60 -6.59 6.71
C VAL A 29 13.67 -7.16 8.11
N TYR A 30 13.16 -6.42 9.12
CA TYR A 30 13.13 -6.89 10.50
C TYR A 30 12.37 -8.22 10.64
N MET A 31 11.15 -8.28 10.08
CA MET A 31 10.32 -9.48 10.17
C MET A 31 10.88 -10.63 9.35
N ALA A 32 11.54 -10.37 8.22
CA ALA A 32 12.23 -11.42 7.45
C ALA A 32 13.30 -12.11 8.31
N VAL A 33 14.15 -11.35 9.01
CA VAL A 33 15.16 -11.90 9.92
C VAL A 33 14.50 -12.64 11.08
N HIS A 34 13.45 -12.07 11.68
CA HIS A 34 12.72 -12.69 12.79
C HIS A 34 12.09 -14.03 12.40
N PHE A 35 11.39 -14.11 11.26
CA PHE A 35 10.78 -15.34 10.77
C PHE A 35 11.81 -16.36 10.30
N GLN A 36 12.91 -15.92 9.67
CA GLN A 36 14.00 -16.81 9.28
C GLN A 36 14.62 -17.49 10.51
N ALA A 37 14.97 -16.72 11.54
CA ALA A 37 15.49 -17.26 12.79
C ALA A 37 14.47 -18.20 13.47
N GLY A 38 13.20 -17.80 13.53
CA GLY A 38 12.13 -18.61 14.12
C GLY A 38 11.87 -19.93 13.39
N LEU A 39 11.92 -19.95 12.06
CA LEU A 39 11.73 -21.16 11.25
C LEU A 39 12.97 -22.06 11.28
N ASN A 40 14.17 -21.47 11.35
CA ASN A 40 15.40 -22.23 11.53
C ASN A 40 15.40 -22.96 12.89
N ALA A 41 14.97 -22.28 13.96
CA ALA A 41 14.83 -22.89 15.28
C ALA A 41 13.81 -24.04 15.32
N GLU A 42 12.79 -24.01 14.45
CA GLU A 42 11.81 -25.09 14.28
C GLU A 42 12.30 -26.22 13.34
N GLY A 43 13.52 -26.15 12.83
CA GLY A 43 14.06 -27.13 11.87
C GLY A 43 13.41 -27.05 10.48
N LYS A 44 12.77 -25.92 10.14
CA LYS A 44 12.03 -25.71 8.88
C LYS A 44 12.58 -24.52 8.05
N PRO A 45 13.89 -24.44 7.78
CA PRO A 45 14.48 -23.33 7.01
C PRO A 45 13.87 -23.19 5.61
N GLN A 46 13.52 -24.31 4.97
CA GLN A 46 12.97 -24.34 3.62
C GLN A 46 11.60 -23.65 3.53
N ALA A 47 10.81 -23.64 4.61
CA ALA A 47 9.51 -22.96 4.65
C ALA A 47 9.63 -21.44 4.50
N PHE A 48 10.77 -20.85 4.88
CA PHE A 48 11.03 -19.42 4.69
C PHE A 48 11.10 -19.07 3.19
N LEU A 49 11.86 -19.85 2.42
CA LEU A 49 12.03 -19.65 0.99
C LEU A 49 10.74 -19.93 0.21
N TRP A 50 10.04 -21.02 0.55
CA TRP A 50 8.72 -21.30 -0.04
C TRP A 50 7.71 -20.20 0.26
N GLY A 51 7.68 -19.69 1.49
CA GLY A 51 6.83 -18.59 1.87
C GLY A 51 7.14 -17.32 1.09
N ALA A 52 8.43 -17.01 0.88
CA ALA A 52 8.86 -15.89 0.05
C ALA A 52 8.42 -16.06 -1.41
N GLY A 53 8.61 -17.24 -1.99
CA GLY A 53 8.15 -17.57 -3.35
C GLY A 53 6.63 -17.43 -3.50
N MET A 54 5.86 -17.96 -2.54
CA MET A 54 4.40 -17.85 -2.54
C MET A 54 3.92 -16.40 -2.46
N ALA A 55 4.53 -15.58 -1.58
CA ALA A 55 4.18 -14.18 -1.47
C ALA A 55 4.47 -13.40 -2.77
N LEU A 56 5.57 -13.73 -3.47
CA LEU A 56 5.87 -13.13 -4.77
C LEU A 56 4.84 -13.52 -5.84
N VAL A 57 4.40 -14.78 -5.87
CA VAL A 57 3.33 -15.22 -6.78
C VAL A 57 2.03 -14.48 -6.50
N VAL A 58 1.62 -14.39 -5.22
CA VAL A 58 0.46 -13.61 -4.81
C VAL A 58 0.63 -12.16 -5.26
N GLN A 59 1.80 -11.56 -5.03
CA GLN A 59 2.10 -10.19 -5.41
C GLN A 59 1.94 -9.95 -6.91
N MET A 60 2.41 -10.87 -7.75
CA MET A 60 2.24 -10.78 -9.20
C MET A 60 0.76 -10.82 -9.60
N LEU A 61 -0.04 -11.70 -8.98
CA LEU A 61 -1.48 -11.78 -9.24
C LEU A 61 -2.22 -10.51 -8.83
N VAL A 62 -1.86 -9.93 -7.68
CA VAL A 62 -2.52 -8.72 -7.16
C VAL A 62 -1.91 -7.41 -7.68
N PHE A 63 -0.80 -7.46 -8.41
CA PHE A 63 -0.10 -6.24 -8.87
C PHE A 63 -1.00 -5.37 -9.76
N TYR A 64 -1.65 -5.96 -10.76
CA TYR A 64 -2.53 -5.22 -11.67
C TYR A 64 -3.70 -4.53 -10.96
N PRO A 65 -4.51 -5.22 -10.11
CA PRO A 65 -5.58 -4.56 -9.38
C PRO A 65 -5.05 -3.48 -8.44
N ILE A 66 -3.92 -3.69 -7.75
CA ILE A 66 -3.29 -2.66 -6.91
C ILE A 66 -2.93 -1.43 -7.74
N LYS A 67 -2.26 -1.62 -8.88
CA LYS A 67 -1.87 -0.53 -9.78
C LYS A 67 -3.09 0.26 -10.26
N LYS A 68 -4.15 -0.42 -10.68
CA LYS A 68 -5.40 0.22 -11.14
C LYS A 68 -6.07 1.01 -10.02
N PHE A 69 -6.19 0.42 -8.83
CA PHE A 69 -6.77 1.07 -7.66
C PHE A 69 -5.96 2.31 -7.23
N ALA A 70 -4.64 2.18 -7.17
CA ALA A 70 -3.73 3.26 -6.84
C ALA A 70 -3.81 4.44 -7.83
N ALA A 71 -3.96 4.16 -9.14
CA ALA A 71 -4.13 5.20 -10.15
C ALA A 71 -5.45 5.98 -9.98
N ILE A 72 -6.54 5.29 -9.65
CA ILE A 72 -7.84 5.92 -9.37
C ILE A 72 -7.74 6.83 -8.15
N GLU A 73 -7.10 6.37 -7.07
CA GLU A 73 -6.91 7.19 -5.87
C GLU A 73 -5.98 8.38 -6.11
N ALA A 74 -4.89 8.20 -6.84
CA ALA A 74 -4.01 9.30 -7.21
C ALA A 74 -4.76 10.37 -8.03
N LYS A 75 -5.59 9.95 -9.00
CA LYS A 75 -6.44 10.86 -9.77
C LYS A 75 -7.39 11.63 -8.86
N ARG A 76 -8.05 10.95 -7.91
CA ARG A 76 -8.93 11.58 -6.91
C ARG A 76 -8.18 12.61 -6.07
N GLU A 77 -6.96 12.32 -5.62
CA GLU A 77 -6.19 13.26 -4.81
C GLU A 77 -5.78 14.51 -5.63
N ILE A 78 -5.43 14.34 -6.91
CA ILE A 78 -5.17 15.45 -7.84
C ILE A 78 -6.44 16.30 -8.02
N GLU A 79 -7.58 15.68 -8.33
CA GLU A 79 -8.89 16.36 -8.47
C GLU A 79 -9.26 17.11 -7.18
N SER A 80 -8.99 16.53 -6.01
CA SER A 80 -9.25 17.16 -4.71
C SER A 80 -8.31 18.30 -4.33
N SER A 81 -7.25 18.50 -5.12
CA SER A 81 -6.27 19.56 -4.95
C SER A 81 -6.55 20.75 -5.88
N ALA A 82 -7.60 20.68 -6.70
CA ALA A 82 -8.07 21.79 -7.52
C ALA A 82 -8.74 22.88 -6.66
N THR A 83 -8.48 24.15 -7.00
CA THR A 83 -9.16 25.30 -6.40
C THR A 83 -10.55 25.51 -7.02
N GLY A 84 -11.51 26.03 -6.24
CA GLY A 84 -12.84 26.41 -6.75
C GLY A 84 -13.81 25.25 -7.02
N LEU A 85 -13.69 24.13 -6.31
CA LEU A 85 -14.63 23.00 -6.44
C LEU A 85 -16.04 23.40 -5.99
N SER A 86 -17.07 22.99 -6.74
CA SER A 86 -18.46 23.13 -6.31
C SER A 86 -18.80 22.19 -5.15
N GLY A 87 -19.86 22.49 -4.40
CA GLY A 87 -20.31 21.63 -3.28
C GLY A 87 -20.64 20.19 -3.72
N GLU A 88 -21.16 20.02 -4.93
CA GLU A 88 -21.47 18.71 -5.51
C GLU A 88 -20.19 17.94 -5.89
N GLN A 89 -19.19 18.61 -6.45
CA GLN A 89 -17.87 18.03 -6.74
C GLN A 89 -17.16 17.60 -5.46
N MET A 90 -17.21 18.41 -4.40
CA MET A 90 -16.66 18.05 -3.09
C MET A 90 -17.35 16.80 -2.50
N LYS A 91 -18.69 16.71 -2.61
CA LYS A 91 -19.45 15.54 -2.13
C LYS A 91 -19.07 14.26 -2.89
N SER A 92 -18.94 14.34 -4.21
CA SER A 92 -18.51 13.22 -5.06
C SER A 92 -17.09 12.73 -4.70
N LEU A 93 -16.14 13.65 -4.53
CA LEU A 93 -14.77 13.33 -4.11
C LEU A 93 -14.72 12.71 -2.72
N ARG A 94 -15.55 13.17 -1.78
CA ARG A 94 -15.67 12.59 -0.44
C ARG A 94 -16.19 11.15 -0.48
N ASN A 95 -17.22 10.87 -1.27
CA ASN A 95 -17.74 9.50 -1.43
C ASN A 95 -16.69 8.56 -2.03
N ARG A 96 -15.95 9.02 -3.05
CA ARG A 96 -14.83 8.27 -3.63
C ARG A 96 -13.69 8.04 -2.63
N ARG A 97 -13.48 8.96 -1.67
CA ARG A 97 -12.53 8.76 -0.56
C ARG A 97 -13.00 7.67 0.39
N MET A 98 -14.25 7.73 0.82
CA MET A 98 -14.83 6.72 1.73
C MET A 98 -14.74 5.30 1.16
N VAL A 99 -15.06 5.11 -0.13
CA VAL A 99 -14.93 3.77 -0.76
C VAL A 99 -13.48 3.30 -0.75
N GLY A 100 -12.52 4.17 -1.05
CA GLY A 100 -11.10 3.82 -1.01
C GLY A 100 -10.60 3.50 0.40
N ASP A 101 -11.07 4.22 1.41
CA ASP A 101 -10.76 3.95 2.82
C ASP A 101 -11.38 2.65 3.30
N LEU A 102 -12.61 2.35 2.89
CA LEU A 102 -13.29 1.09 3.20
C LEU A 102 -12.53 -0.11 2.64
N VAL A 103 -12.11 -0.05 1.36
CA VAL A 103 -11.35 -1.13 0.72
C VAL A 103 -10.01 -1.36 1.44
N ARG A 104 -9.26 -0.28 1.72
CA ARG A 104 -7.97 -0.39 2.43
C ARG A 104 -8.15 -0.94 3.85
N THR A 105 -9.18 -0.49 4.56
CA THR A 105 -9.49 -0.95 5.92
C THR A 105 -9.90 -2.42 5.90
N ALA A 106 -10.75 -2.85 4.96
CA ALA A 106 -11.14 -4.25 4.81
C ALA A 106 -9.92 -5.15 4.54
N VAL A 107 -9.02 -4.75 3.64
CA VAL A 107 -7.76 -5.48 3.38
C VAL A 107 -6.89 -5.52 4.63
N PHE A 108 -6.71 -4.39 5.31
CA PHE A 108 -5.91 -4.32 6.55
C PHE A 108 -6.47 -5.23 7.64
N VAL A 109 -7.78 -5.16 7.90
CA VAL A 109 -8.48 -5.99 8.89
C VAL A 109 -8.38 -7.47 8.54
N PHE A 110 -8.57 -7.84 7.27
CA PHE A 110 -8.41 -9.23 6.83
C PHE A 110 -7.03 -9.78 7.20
N TYR A 111 -5.96 -9.05 6.89
CA TYR A 111 -4.61 -9.47 7.23
C TYR A 111 -4.37 -9.46 8.75
N ALA A 112 -4.80 -8.42 9.46
CA ALA A 112 -4.63 -8.34 10.92
C ALA A 112 -5.32 -9.50 11.64
N VAL A 113 -6.57 -9.80 11.29
CA VAL A 113 -7.33 -10.93 11.84
C VAL A 113 -6.63 -12.25 11.53
N PHE A 114 -6.14 -12.44 10.30
CA PHE A 114 -5.44 -13.68 9.94
C PHE A 114 -4.17 -13.88 10.77
N LEU A 115 -3.36 -12.82 10.93
CA LEU A 115 -2.12 -12.87 11.71
C LEU A 115 -2.39 -13.18 13.19
N LEU A 116 -3.46 -12.62 13.76
CA LEU A 116 -3.86 -12.86 15.15
C LEU A 116 -4.50 -14.23 15.37
N ALA A 117 -5.19 -14.78 14.36
CA ALA A 117 -5.88 -16.06 14.46
C ALA A 117 -4.97 -17.29 14.37
N MET A 118 -3.72 -17.14 13.92
CA MET A 118 -2.77 -18.25 13.74
C MET A 118 -1.48 -18.09 14.56
N PRO A 119 -1.57 -17.92 15.90
CA PRO A 119 -0.37 -17.82 16.73
C PRO A 119 0.45 -19.11 16.64
N GLY A 120 1.77 -18.97 16.53
CA GLY A 120 2.71 -20.10 16.52
C GLY A 120 2.87 -20.84 15.19
N LYS A 121 2.02 -20.62 14.18
CA LYS A 121 2.17 -21.24 12.85
C LYS A 121 3.08 -20.41 11.93
N LYS A 122 4.35 -20.23 12.32
CA LYS A 122 5.30 -19.32 11.65
C LYS A 122 5.39 -19.53 10.13
N ALA A 123 5.34 -20.78 9.66
CA ALA A 123 5.42 -21.13 8.24
C ALA A 123 4.23 -20.63 7.41
N VAL A 124 3.05 -20.46 8.02
CA VAL A 124 1.84 -19.95 7.37
C VAL A 124 1.75 -18.43 7.54
N VAL A 125 2.11 -17.94 8.73
CA VAL A 125 2.07 -16.51 9.05
C VAL A 125 3.08 -15.73 8.21
N TRP A 126 4.28 -16.26 7.97
CA TRP A 126 5.32 -15.60 7.18
C TRP A 126 4.87 -15.17 5.77
N PRO A 127 4.39 -16.06 4.88
CA PRO A 127 3.96 -15.67 3.54
C PRO A 127 2.79 -14.69 3.55
N VAL A 128 1.88 -14.80 4.52
CA VAL A 128 0.74 -13.89 4.65
C VAL A 128 1.19 -12.50 5.10
N PHE A 129 2.07 -12.43 6.10
CA PHE A 129 2.68 -11.18 6.54
C PHE A 129 3.48 -10.51 5.42
N LEU A 130 4.28 -11.30 4.69
CA LEU A 130 5.07 -10.81 3.57
C LEU A 130 4.16 -10.27 2.46
N SER A 131 3.10 -11.00 2.10
CA SER A 131 2.10 -10.55 1.11
C SER A 131 1.39 -9.27 1.55
N PHE A 132 1.06 -9.14 2.84
CA PHE A 132 0.49 -7.92 3.41
C PHE A 132 1.42 -6.72 3.20
N VAL A 133 2.66 -6.81 3.69
CA VAL A 133 3.60 -5.68 3.60
C VAL A 133 3.90 -5.32 2.16
N LEU A 134 4.13 -6.32 1.29
CA LEU A 134 4.36 -6.09 -0.14
C LEU A 134 3.15 -5.47 -0.84
N THR A 135 1.92 -5.85 -0.48
CA THR A 135 0.68 -5.27 -1.00
C THR A 135 0.63 -3.77 -0.70
N PHE A 136 0.82 -3.38 0.57
CA PHE A 136 0.78 -1.97 0.98
C PHE A 136 1.95 -1.17 0.41
N LEU A 137 3.16 -1.73 0.42
CA LEU A 137 4.35 -1.08 -0.13
C LEU A 137 4.17 -0.81 -1.63
N THR A 138 3.70 -1.81 -2.39
CA THR A 138 3.41 -1.67 -3.81
C THR A 138 2.29 -0.67 -4.06
N TYR A 139 1.23 -0.70 -3.25
CA TYR A 139 0.15 0.28 -3.33
C TYR A 139 0.69 1.71 -3.18
N PHE A 140 1.46 2.01 -2.12
CA PHE A 140 2.02 3.35 -1.93
C PHE A 140 2.99 3.75 -3.04
N GLN A 141 3.77 2.81 -3.58
CA GLN A 141 4.65 3.05 -4.72
C GLN A 141 3.87 3.42 -5.97
N CYS A 142 2.80 2.66 -6.29
CA CYS A 142 1.94 2.94 -7.42
C CYS A 142 1.20 4.28 -7.28
N VAL A 143 0.73 4.63 -6.09
CA VAL A 143 0.10 5.95 -5.83
C VAL A 143 1.14 7.05 -6.03
N SER A 144 2.33 6.91 -5.44
CA SER A 144 3.40 7.90 -5.55
C SER A 144 3.84 8.11 -7.00
N TYR A 145 3.98 7.03 -7.77
CA TYR A 145 4.27 7.09 -9.19
C TYR A 145 3.18 7.84 -9.98
N SER A 146 1.91 7.51 -9.72
CA SER A 146 0.77 8.13 -10.40
C SER A 146 0.63 9.62 -10.05
N LEU A 147 0.84 9.99 -8.79
CA LEU A 147 0.86 11.38 -8.33
C LEU A 147 2.00 12.17 -8.98
N LYS A 148 3.21 11.63 -9.04
CA LYS A 148 4.36 12.28 -9.70
C LYS A 148 4.08 12.60 -11.16
N ARG A 149 3.39 11.70 -11.89
CA ARG A 149 2.99 11.95 -13.29
C ARG A 149 1.94 13.06 -13.44
N GLY A 150 1.13 13.30 -12.41
CA GLY A 150 0.10 14.35 -12.41
C GLY A 150 0.59 15.73 -11.96
N ILE A 151 1.81 15.83 -11.41
CA ILE A 151 2.42 17.10 -11.00
C ILE A 151 3.30 17.61 -12.15
N ALA A 152 3.09 18.86 -12.59
CA ALA A 152 3.94 19.48 -13.61
C ALA A 152 5.42 19.50 -13.16
N PRO A 153 6.39 19.24 -14.05
CA PRO A 153 7.81 19.32 -13.73
C PRO A 153 8.13 20.72 -13.22
N LYS A 154 9.03 20.83 -12.23
CA LYS A 154 9.55 22.13 -11.81
C LYS A 154 10.27 22.75 -13.02
N GLY A 155 9.79 23.90 -13.49
CA GLY A 155 10.61 24.85 -14.23
C GLY A 155 11.70 25.41 -13.34
#